data_AF-A0A832L122-F1
#
_entry.id   AF-A0A832L122-F1
#
_cell.length_a   1.000
_cell.length_b   1.000
_cell.length_c   1.000
_cell.angle_alpha   90.00
_cell.angle_beta   90.00
_cell.angle_gamma   90.00
#
_symmetry.space_group_name_H-M   'P 1'
#
loop_
_entity.id
_entity.type
_entity.pdbx_description
1 polymer ?
#
loop_
_entity_poly.entity_id
_entity_poly.type
_entity_poly.pdbx_seq_one_letter_code
_entity_poly.pdbx_strand_id
1 'polypeptide(L)'
;MVDDIDARDALSPYEGLRVHVKDASADSTVGEGWAEYLFDGTSWVKTAEAESIDVVQQWADIQGKPTSSVANIDDAVSKRHSHSNKATLDAITSAGSGSIITAAERTKLNGIEAGANKYIHPSDGGGTQTGLSGPTVISGITVNAAGHVTGTTTRDMTASDIGATRKYSANVGGSASQVITHNLGTRDVVVLVRENSSPYAQVFCDIEMTTVNTVTLRFAVAPAANAYRVTIVG
;
A
#
# COMPACT_ATOMS: atom_id res chain seq x y z
N MET A 1 -69.36 46.21 -35.72
CA MET A 1 -68.46 46.43 -34.57
C MET A 1 -68.40 47.93 -34.33
N VAL A 2 -68.56 48.36 -33.09
CA VAL A 2 -68.55 49.77 -32.66
C VAL A 2 -67.51 49.97 -31.56
N ASP A 3 -67.12 51.22 -31.32
CA ASP A 3 -66.00 51.52 -30.43
C ASP A 3 -66.37 51.40 -28.95
N ASP A 4 -67.56 51.85 -28.53
CA ASP A 4 -68.02 51.83 -27.14
C ASP A 4 -69.54 51.60 -27.01
N ILE A 5 -70.05 51.56 -25.77
CA ILE A 5 -71.48 51.37 -25.45
C ILE A 5 -72.34 52.50 -26.01
N ASP A 6 -71.87 53.74 -25.95
CA ASP A 6 -72.61 54.89 -26.48
C ASP A 6 -72.77 54.80 -28.01
N ALA A 7 -71.73 54.36 -28.72
CA ALA A 7 -71.76 54.12 -30.16
C ALA A 7 -72.66 52.95 -30.55
N ARG A 8 -72.83 51.94 -29.68
CA ARG A 8 -73.83 50.88 -29.86
C ARG A 8 -75.25 51.46 -29.72
N ASP A 9 -75.48 52.26 -28.69
CA ASP A 9 -76.81 52.78 -28.36
C ASP A 9 -77.29 53.85 -29.36
N ALA A 10 -76.38 54.44 -30.13
CA ALA A 10 -76.68 55.33 -31.25
C ALA A 10 -77.08 54.62 -32.57
N LEU A 11 -77.01 53.28 -32.64
CA LEU A 11 -77.46 52.53 -33.82
C LEU A 11 -78.99 52.55 -33.93
N SER A 12 -79.52 52.32 -35.14
CA SER A 12 -80.94 52.01 -35.35
C SER A 12 -81.14 50.50 -35.32
N PRO A 13 -81.42 49.88 -34.16
CA PRO A 13 -81.40 48.44 -34.04
C PRO A 13 -82.63 47.79 -34.69
N TYR A 14 -82.46 46.55 -35.14
CA TYR A 14 -83.54 45.66 -35.55
C TYR A 14 -83.39 44.33 -34.80
N GLU A 15 -84.51 43.62 -34.60
CA GLU A 15 -84.50 42.33 -33.92
C GLU A 15 -83.53 41.36 -34.61
N GLY A 16 -82.59 40.79 -33.84
CA GLY A 16 -81.54 39.92 -34.34
C GLY A 16 -80.23 40.62 -34.73
N LEU A 17 -80.14 41.95 -34.65
CA LEU A 17 -78.89 42.67 -34.89
C LEU A 17 -77.84 42.28 -33.83
N ARG A 18 -76.68 41.79 -34.28
CA ARG A 18 -75.52 41.52 -33.42
C ARG A 18 -74.48 42.61 -33.56
N VAL A 19 -73.99 43.10 -32.43
CA VAL A 19 -72.95 44.14 -32.37
C VAL A 19 -71.86 43.71 -31.41
N HIS A 20 -70.64 43.70 -31.93
CA HIS A 20 -69.42 43.62 -31.13
C HIS A 20 -69.01 45.03 -30.70
N VAL A 21 -68.90 45.28 -29.40
CA VAL A 21 -68.46 46.55 -28.81
C VAL A 21 -67.03 46.34 -28.31
N LYS A 22 -66.08 47.16 -28.79
CA LYS A 22 -64.66 47.00 -28.47
C LYS A 22 -64.35 47.36 -27.01
N ASP A 23 -64.91 48.46 -26.53
CA ASP A 23 -64.83 48.88 -25.13
C ASP A 23 -66.23 48.86 -24.50
N ALA A 24 -66.54 47.74 -23.85
CA ALA A 24 -67.81 47.54 -23.17
C ALA A 24 -67.76 47.91 -21.68
N SER A 25 -66.70 48.58 -21.21
CA SER A 25 -66.49 48.90 -19.79
C SER A 25 -67.57 49.77 -19.15
N ALA A 26 -68.40 50.45 -19.96
CA ALA A 26 -69.56 51.18 -19.46
C ALA A 26 -70.77 50.28 -19.12
N ASP A 27 -70.77 49.00 -19.51
CA ASP A 27 -71.72 48.00 -19.01
C ASP A 27 -71.23 47.47 -17.66
N SER A 28 -71.98 47.73 -16.59
CA SER A 28 -71.62 47.33 -15.22
C SER A 28 -71.41 45.82 -15.01
N THR A 29 -71.85 44.99 -15.96
CA THR A 29 -71.68 43.53 -15.93
C THR A 29 -70.43 43.05 -16.67
N VAL A 30 -69.70 43.94 -17.33
CA VAL A 30 -68.44 43.67 -18.04
C VAL A 30 -67.31 44.35 -17.27
N GLY A 31 -66.43 43.58 -16.64
CA GLY A 31 -65.34 44.14 -15.83
C GLY A 31 -64.37 44.99 -16.65
N GLU A 32 -63.87 44.46 -17.77
CA GLU A 32 -62.99 45.17 -18.72
C GLU A 32 -63.08 44.54 -20.12
N GLY A 33 -62.78 45.32 -21.16
CA GLY A 33 -62.61 44.83 -22.53
C GLY A 33 -63.90 44.78 -23.36
N TRP A 34 -63.96 43.85 -24.32
CA TRP A 34 -65.04 43.78 -25.30
C TRP A 34 -66.27 43.03 -24.78
N ALA A 35 -67.43 43.31 -25.37
CA ALA A 35 -68.60 42.46 -25.24
C ALA A 35 -69.41 42.41 -26.54
N GLU A 36 -70.07 41.28 -26.78
CA GLU A 36 -71.01 41.10 -27.88
C GLU A 36 -72.44 41.18 -27.36
N TYR A 37 -73.27 41.89 -28.12
CA TYR A 37 -74.68 42.08 -27.81
C TYR A 37 -75.56 41.67 -28.99
N LEU A 38 -76.73 41.15 -28.68
CA LEU A 38 -77.81 40.83 -29.61
C LEU A 38 -79.03 41.67 -29.24
N PHE A 39 -79.62 42.40 -30.20
CA PHE A 39 -80.86 43.13 -29.96
C PHE A 39 -82.07 42.21 -30.10
N ASP A 40 -82.89 42.07 -29.05
CA ASP A 40 -84.05 41.16 -29.02
C ASP A 40 -85.35 41.77 -29.57
N GLY A 41 -85.26 42.98 -30.16
CA GLY A 41 -86.41 43.76 -30.62
C GLY A 41 -86.85 44.84 -29.62
N THR A 42 -86.42 44.73 -28.36
CA THR A 42 -86.74 45.69 -27.30
C THR A 42 -85.52 46.16 -26.50
N SER A 43 -84.49 45.34 -26.37
CA SER A 43 -83.30 45.61 -25.57
C SER A 43 -82.07 44.87 -26.10
N TRP A 44 -80.89 45.35 -25.70
CA TRP A 44 -79.62 44.68 -25.97
C TRP A 44 -79.37 43.60 -24.92
N VAL A 45 -79.16 42.36 -25.37
CA VAL A 45 -78.80 41.21 -24.54
C VAL A 45 -77.33 40.86 -24.78
N LYS A 46 -76.53 40.81 -23.72
CA LYS A 46 -75.11 40.42 -23.79
C LYS A 46 -74.99 38.92 -24.07
N THR A 47 -74.24 38.54 -25.09
CA THR A 47 -74.07 37.14 -25.54
C THR A 47 -72.67 36.59 -25.33
N ALA A 48 -71.66 37.46 -25.25
CA ALA A 48 -70.30 37.10 -24.91
C ALA A 48 -69.57 38.33 -24.37
N GLU A 49 -68.51 38.11 -23.61
CA GLU A 49 -67.65 39.16 -23.08
C GLU A 49 -66.20 38.71 -22.98
N ALA A 50 -65.30 39.67 -22.81
CA ALA A 50 -63.86 39.45 -22.73
C ALA A 50 -63.39 38.77 -21.44
N GLU A 51 -64.27 38.57 -20.45
CA GLU A 51 -63.91 37.89 -19.21
C GLU A 51 -63.64 36.40 -19.42
N SER A 52 -62.89 35.81 -18.50
CA SER A 52 -62.60 34.38 -18.49
C SER A 52 -63.89 33.57 -18.36
N ILE A 53 -64.02 32.49 -19.13
CA ILE A 53 -65.07 31.48 -18.91
C ILE A 53 -64.83 30.84 -17.53
N ASP A 54 -65.78 30.97 -16.61
CA ASP A 54 -65.78 30.18 -15.38
C ASP A 54 -66.12 28.72 -15.73
N VAL A 55 -65.13 27.84 -15.62
CA VAL A 55 -65.30 26.41 -15.91
C VAL A 55 -65.28 25.63 -14.60
N VAL A 56 -66.46 25.24 -14.14
CA VAL A 56 -66.58 24.22 -13.08
C VAL A 56 -66.45 22.84 -13.73
N GLN A 57 -65.25 22.23 -13.66
CA GLN A 57 -65.02 20.88 -14.18
C GLN A 57 -65.25 19.80 -13.12
N GLN A 58 -66.13 18.84 -13.39
CA GLN A 58 -66.25 17.62 -12.59
C GLN A 58 -65.35 16.52 -13.14
N TRP A 59 -64.66 15.81 -12.25
CA TRP A 59 -63.84 14.66 -12.62
C TRP A 59 -64.62 13.61 -13.41
N ALA A 60 -65.91 13.42 -13.10
CA ALA A 60 -66.80 12.48 -13.78
C ALA A 60 -66.94 12.72 -15.29
N ASP A 61 -66.77 13.97 -15.75
CA ASP A 61 -67.05 14.38 -17.12
C ASP A 61 -65.80 14.48 -18.02
N ILE A 62 -64.61 14.36 -17.43
CA ILE A 62 -63.35 14.35 -18.17
C ILE A 62 -63.21 13.04 -18.96
N GLN A 63 -63.09 13.14 -20.28
CA GLN A 63 -62.80 12.02 -21.18
C GLN A 63 -61.30 11.67 -21.16
N GLY A 64 -60.98 10.37 -21.25
CA GLY A 64 -59.58 9.90 -21.24
C GLY A 64 -58.86 10.03 -19.90
N LYS A 65 -59.57 10.35 -18.81
CA LYS A 65 -58.99 10.46 -17.47
C LYS A 65 -58.45 9.11 -16.97
N PRO A 66 -57.41 9.12 -16.12
CA PRO A 66 -56.99 7.93 -15.40
C PRO A 66 -58.16 7.29 -14.63
N THR A 67 -58.27 5.96 -14.70
CA THR A 67 -59.26 5.17 -13.96
C THR A 67 -58.78 4.78 -12.56
N SER A 68 -57.56 5.16 -12.19
CA SER A 68 -57.00 4.90 -10.87
C SER A 68 -57.89 5.50 -9.79
N SER A 69 -58.31 4.66 -8.85
CA SER A 69 -58.96 5.13 -7.63
C SER A 69 -57.96 5.90 -6.76
N VAL A 70 -58.47 6.69 -5.81
CA VAL A 70 -57.65 7.30 -4.75
C VAL A 70 -56.80 6.23 -4.04
N ALA A 71 -57.40 5.07 -3.75
CA ALA A 71 -56.69 3.94 -3.15
C ALA A 71 -55.54 3.40 -4.01
N ASN A 72 -55.68 3.35 -5.34
CA ASN A 72 -54.60 2.91 -6.23
C ASN A 72 -53.42 3.89 -6.21
N ILE A 73 -53.71 5.19 -6.09
CA ILE A 73 -52.69 6.25 -5.99
C ILE A 73 -51.99 6.15 -4.63
N ASP A 74 -52.74 5.99 -3.54
CA ASP A 74 -52.20 5.84 -2.19
C ASP A 74 -51.32 4.58 -2.05
N ASP A 75 -51.77 3.46 -2.62
CA ASP A 75 -51.01 2.20 -2.66
C ASP A 75 -49.71 2.34 -3.46
N ALA A 76 -49.75 3.00 -4.63
CA ALA A 76 -48.55 3.30 -5.40
C ALA A 76 -47.57 4.17 -4.61
N VAL A 77 -48.07 5.21 -3.91
CA VAL A 77 -47.25 6.07 -3.05
C VAL A 77 -46.61 5.27 -1.91
N SER A 78 -47.36 4.37 -1.28
CA SER A 78 -46.85 3.49 -0.21
C SER A 78 -45.77 2.51 -0.72
N LYS A 79 -45.95 1.96 -1.92
CA LYS A 79 -45.04 0.97 -2.51
C LYS A 79 -43.76 1.54 -3.10
N ARG A 80 -43.67 2.85 -3.39
CA ARG A 80 -42.46 3.47 -3.98
C ARG A 80 -41.17 3.26 -3.18
N HIS A 81 -41.27 2.88 -1.90
CA HIS A 81 -40.13 2.54 -1.03
C HIS A 81 -40.33 1.26 -0.22
N SER A 82 -41.12 0.31 -0.72
CA SER A 82 -41.27 -1.00 -0.11
C SER A 82 -40.40 -2.03 -0.85
N HIS A 83 -39.54 -2.71 -0.11
CA HIS A 83 -38.76 -3.83 -0.60
C HIS A 83 -38.95 -5.00 0.35
N SER A 84 -39.12 -6.21 -0.19
CA SER A 84 -39.24 -7.43 0.62
C SER A 84 -38.04 -7.66 1.54
N ASN A 85 -36.86 -7.19 1.13
CA ASN A 85 -35.59 -7.27 1.85
C ASN A 85 -35.22 -5.97 2.60
N LYS A 86 -36.15 -5.03 2.77
CA LYS A 86 -35.89 -3.74 3.42
C LYS A 86 -35.20 -3.91 4.79
N ALA A 87 -35.66 -4.85 5.61
CA ALA A 87 -35.05 -5.13 6.91
C ALA A 87 -33.58 -5.56 6.84
N THR A 88 -33.18 -6.28 5.79
CA THR A 88 -31.79 -6.68 5.56
C THR A 88 -30.94 -5.49 5.09
N LEU A 89 -31.49 -4.64 4.23
CA LEU A 89 -30.80 -3.45 3.73
C LEU A 89 -30.66 -2.37 4.80
N ASP A 90 -31.66 -2.20 5.67
CA ASP A 90 -31.61 -1.28 6.82
C ASP A 90 -30.52 -1.67 7.83
N ALA A 91 -30.07 -2.92 7.82
CA ALA A 91 -28.97 -3.39 8.67
C ALA A 91 -27.58 -2.92 8.17
N ILE A 92 -27.47 -2.36 6.96
CA ILE A 92 -26.25 -1.80 6.40
C ILE A 92 -26.17 -0.32 6.82
N THR A 93 -25.48 -0.04 7.93
CA THR A 93 -25.31 1.33 8.44
C THR A 93 -23.85 1.80 8.31
N SER A 94 -23.61 3.11 8.31
CA SER A 94 -22.24 3.65 8.18
C SER A 94 -21.32 3.32 9.36
N ALA A 95 -21.86 2.76 10.45
CA ALA A 95 -21.14 2.44 11.68
C ALA A 95 -20.75 0.94 11.80
N GLY A 96 -20.74 0.20 10.69
CA GLY A 96 -20.19 -1.15 10.64
C GLY A 96 -21.09 -2.15 9.94
N SER A 97 -20.77 -3.44 10.09
CA SER A 97 -21.37 -4.51 9.28
C SER A 97 -22.76 -4.97 9.73
N GLY A 98 -23.34 -4.45 10.83
CA GLY A 98 -24.72 -4.77 11.27
C GLY A 98 -25.09 -6.26 11.16
N SER A 99 -26.34 -6.61 10.85
CA SER A 99 -26.77 -8.03 10.69
C SER A 99 -26.19 -8.76 9.47
N ILE A 100 -25.30 -8.13 8.68
CA ILE A 100 -24.67 -8.75 7.50
C ILE A 100 -23.68 -9.83 7.93
N ILE A 101 -23.06 -9.68 9.10
CA ILE A 101 -22.21 -10.70 9.73
C ILE A 101 -22.86 -11.23 10.99
N THR A 102 -22.58 -12.49 11.33
CA THR A 102 -23.05 -13.11 12.56
C THR A 102 -22.47 -12.41 13.79
N ALA A 103 -23.14 -12.57 14.94
CA ALA A 103 -22.61 -12.09 16.22
C ALA A 103 -21.21 -12.67 16.51
N ALA A 104 -21.01 -13.94 16.18
CA ALA A 104 -19.73 -14.62 16.35
C ALA A 104 -18.61 -14.00 15.49
N GLU A 105 -18.88 -13.70 14.22
CA GLU A 105 -17.91 -13.03 13.35
C GLU A 105 -17.59 -11.62 13.82
N ARG A 106 -18.59 -10.84 14.26
CA ARG A 106 -18.35 -9.50 14.80
C ARG A 106 -17.48 -9.53 16.05
N THR A 107 -17.75 -10.45 16.97
CA THR A 107 -16.93 -10.62 18.18
C THR A 107 -15.49 -10.97 17.81
N LYS A 108 -15.29 -11.86 16.82
CA LYS A 108 -13.95 -12.18 16.31
C LYS A 108 -13.26 -10.95 15.73
N LEU A 109 -13.94 -10.17 14.88
CA LEU A 109 -13.37 -8.97 14.24
C LEU A 109 -13.08 -7.84 15.24
N ASN A 110 -13.96 -7.63 16.23
CA ASN A 110 -13.74 -6.63 17.29
C ASN A 110 -12.58 -7.02 18.23
N GLY A 111 -12.28 -8.31 18.34
CA GLY A 111 -11.12 -8.81 19.10
C GLY A 111 -9.80 -8.67 18.36
N ILE A 112 -9.80 -8.24 17.09
CA ILE A 112 -8.58 -7.98 16.33
C ILE A 112 -8.08 -6.59 16.71
N GLU A 113 -7.01 -6.53 17.50
CA GLU A 113 -6.35 -5.28 17.86
C GLU A 113 -5.78 -4.57 16.62
N ALA A 114 -5.66 -3.24 16.69
CA ALA A 114 -5.03 -2.46 15.62
C ALA A 114 -3.60 -2.95 15.38
N GLY A 115 -3.34 -3.47 14.18
CA GLY A 115 -2.03 -4.06 13.84
C GLY A 115 -1.87 -5.54 14.21
N ALA A 116 -2.95 -6.26 14.55
CA ALA A 116 -2.90 -7.72 14.57
C ALA A 116 -2.39 -8.26 13.21
N ASN A 117 -1.51 -9.27 13.26
CA ASN A 117 -0.66 -9.76 12.16
C ASN A 117 0.48 -8.83 11.71
N LYS A 118 0.77 -7.74 12.42
CA LYS A 118 2.04 -7.03 12.27
C LYS A 118 3.15 -7.90 12.87
N TYR A 119 3.54 -8.93 12.14
CA TYR A 119 4.72 -9.73 12.45
C TYR A 119 5.94 -8.83 12.31
N ILE A 120 6.36 -8.25 13.42
CA ILE A 120 7.65 -7.58 13.53
C ILE A 120 8.64 -8.69 13.86
N HIS A 121 9.53 -9.00 12.92
CA HIS A 121 10.59 -9.97 13.19
C HIS A 121 11.38 -9.49 14.41
N PRO A 122 11.65 -10.36 15.40
CA PRO A 122 12.45 -9.97 16.56
C PRO A 122 13.77 -9.34 16.11
N SER A 123 14.06 -8.13 16.57
CA SER A 123 15.36 -7.47 16.38
C SER A 123 16.44 -8.08 17.26
N ASP A 124 16.05 -8.96 18.19
CA ASP A 124 16.89 -9.46 19.28
C ASP A 124 17.84 -10.58 18.84
N GLY A 125 17.83 -10.95 17.56
CA GLY A 125 18.65 -12.02 16.97
C GLY A 125 19.49 -11.59 15.77
N GLY A 126 19.42 -10.31 15.37
CA GLY A 126 20.19 -9.77 14.25
C GLY A 126 21.57 -9.29 14.70
N GLY A 127 22.31 -10.14 15.44
CA GLY A 127 23.64 -9.82 15.94
C GLY A 127 24.45 -9.13 14.86
N THR A 128 25.04 -7.97 15.20
CA THR A 128 25.90 -7.20 14.30
C THR A 128 26.81 -8.18 13.56
N GLN A 129 26.66 -8.25 12.22
CA GLN A 129 27.41 -9.20 11.40
C GLN A 129 28.87 -9.12 11.81
N THR A 130 29.35 -10.18 12.45
CA THR A 130 30.73 -10.22 12.93
C THR A 130 31.57 -10.22 11.68
N GLY A 131 32.27 -9.12 11.42
CA GLY A 131 33.11 -8.99 10.24
C GLY A 131 34.28 -9.96 10.34
N LEU A 132 34.07 -11.20 9.90
CA LEU A 132 35.13 -12.20 9.81
C LEU A 132 35.98 -11.85 8.59
N SER A 133 37.26 -11.61 8.83
CA SER A 133 38.23 -11.35 7.78
C SER A 133 39.58 -11.94 8.18
N GLY A 134 40.39 -12.35 7.20
CA GLY A 134 41.66 -13.01 7.48
C GLY A 134 41.47 -14.31 8.29
N PRO A 135 42.29 -14.56 9.33
CA PRO A 135 42.21 -15.76 10.16
C PRO A 135 41.15 -15.68 11.27
N THR A 136 40.42 -14.58 11.38
CA THR A 136 39.47 -14.38 12.50
C THR A 136 38.24 -15.25 12.33
N VAL A 137 37.93 -16.07 13.35
CA VAL A 137 36.75 -16.94 13.42
C VAL A 137 35.98 -16.73 14.72
N ILE A 138 34.75 -17.23 14.74
CA ILE A 138 33.90 -17.25 15.93
C ILE A 138 34.47 -18.27 16.93
N SER A 139 34.72 -17.81 18.16
CA SER A 139 35.18 -18.62 19.29
C SER A 139 34.08 -18.89 20.31
N GLY A 140 32.95 -18.19 20.21
CA GLY A 140 31.84 -18.30 21.15
C GLY A 140 30.58 -17.62 20.64
N ILE A 141 29.45 -18.14 21.07
CA ILE A 141 28.10 -17.65 20.73
C ILE A 141 27.36 -17.41 22.04
N THR A 142 26.76 -16.23 22.16
CA THR A 142 25.88 -15.88 23.27
C THR A 142 24.44 -15.91 22.78
N VAL A 143 23.59 -16.63 23.51
CA VAL A 143 22.14 -16.69 23.24
C VAL A 143 21.34 -16.13 24.41
N ASN A 144 20.17 -15.57 24.14
CA ASN A 144 19.22 -15.19 25.18
C ASN A 144 18.36 -16.39 25.63
N ALA A 145 17.48 -16.17 26.62
CA ALA A 145 16.57 -17.20 27.14
C ALA A 145 15.57 -17.74 26.10
N ALA A 146 15.32 -16.99 25.02
CA ALA A 146 14.47 -17.41 23.90
C ALA A 146 15.25 -18.16 22.80
N GLY A 147 16.57 -18.34 22.94
CA GLY A 147 17.43 -19.02 21.98
C GLY A 147 17.93 -18.15 20.82
N HIS A 148 17.71 -16.83 20.84
CA HIS A 148 18.25 -15.93 19.82
C HIS A 148 19.72 -15.62 20.08
N VAL A 149 20.55 -15.58 19.03
CA VAL A 149 21.94 -15.15 19.12
C VAL A 149 22.01 -13.64 19.35
N THR A 150 22.56 -13.25 20.50
CA THR A 150 22.71 -11.84 20.91
C THR A 150 24.15 -11.33 20.79
N GLY A 151 25.11 -12.23 20.62
CA GLY A 151 26.50 -11.86 20.45
C GLY A 151 27.38 -13.03 20.02
N THR A 152 28.54 -12.68 19.51
CA THR A 152 29.59 -13.61 19.11
C THR A 152 30.93 -13.07 19.62
N THR A 153 31.80 -13.98 20.02
CA THR A 153 33.21 -13.66 20.31
C THR A 153 34.07 -14.17 19.17
N THR A 154 35.18 -13.50 18.90
CA THR A 154 36.12 -13.93 17.86
C THR A 154 37.50 -14.21 18.42
N ARG A 155 38.28 -14.98 17.67
CA ARG A 155 39.72 -15.17 17.84
C ARG A 155 40.34 -15.46 16.48
N ASP A 156 41.65 -15.28 16.35
CA ASP A 156 42.37 -15.76 15.18
C ASP A 156 42.58 -17.28 15.25
N MET A 157 42.34 -17.96 14.14
CA MET A 157 42.81 -19.32 13.93
C MET A 157 44.33 -19.31 13.77
N THR A 158 44.98 -20.21 14.48
CA THR A 158 46.41 -20.48 14.39
C THR A 158 46.65 -21.78 13.63
N ALA A 159 47.86 -21.97 13.09
CA ALA A 159 48.23 -23.22 12.43
C ALA A 159 48.04 -24.45 13.36
N SER A 160 48.24 -24.26 14.66
CA SER A 160 48.03 -25.32 15.66
C SER A 160 46.56 -25.74 15.79
N ASP A 161 45.61 -24.82 15.59
CA ASP A 161 44.16 -25.11 15.73
C ASP A 161 43.66 -26.07 14.63
N ILE A 162 44.38 -26.17 13.50
CA ILE A 162 44.04 -27.02 12.35
C ILE A 162 45.06 -28.13 12.09
N GLY A 163 46.06 -28.29 12.98
CA GLY A 163 47.14 -29.25 12.79
C GLY A 163 48.04 -28.96 11.58
N ALA A 164 48.12 -27.70 11.15
CA ALA A 164 48.97 -27.31 10.03
C ALA A 164 50.43 -27.16 10.46
N THR A 165 51.31 -27.78 9.69
CA THR A 165 52.76 -27.63 9.80
C THR A 165 53.19 -26.20 9.45
N ARG A 166 54.12 -25.63 10.21
CA ARG A 166 54.66 -24.28 9.99
C ARG A 166 55.98 -24.37 9.25
N LYS A 167 56.46 -23.21 8.75
CA LYS A 167 57.77 -23.11 8.11
C LYS A 167 58.62 -22.01 8.72
N TYR A 168 59.90 -22.27 8.83
CA TYR A 168 60.93 -21.29 9.14
C TYR A 168 61.96 -21.28 8.01
N SER A 169 62.40 -20.09 7.60
CA SER A 169 63.47 -19.95 6.61
C SER A 169 64.41 -18.82 6.98
N ALA A 170 65.71 -19.06 6.84
CA ALA A 170 66.74 -18.06 7.11
C ALA A 170 67.92 -18.22 6.15
N ASN A 171 68.66 -17.12 5.93
CA ASN A 171 69.96 -17.20 5.28
C ASN A 171 70.99 -17.68 6.30
N VAL A 172 71.89 -18.55 5.87
CA VAL A 172 72.85 -19.25 6.74
C VAL A 172 74.25 -19.23 6.11
N GLY A 173 75.25 -19.42 6.96
CA GLY A 173 76.66 -19.42 6.59
C GLY A 173 77.52 -18.50 7.45
N GLY A 174 78.83 -18.43 7.16
CA GLY A 174 79.82 -17.68 7.95
C GLY A 174 80.49 -18.49 9.07
N SER A 175 80.03 -19.71 9.34
CA SER A 175 80.64 -20.63 10.30
C SER A 175 80.48 -22.08 9.83
N ALA A 176 81.43 -22.95 10.17
CA ALA A 176 81.34 -24.38 9.91
C ALA A 176 80.30 -25.08 10.81
N SER A 177 79.93 -24.50 11.95
CA SER A 177 78.85 -24.99 12.81
C SER A 177 77.94 -23.84 13.20
N GLN A 178 76.64 -23.97 12.92
CA GLN A 178 75.67 -22.90 13.14
C GLN A 178 74.36 -23.45 13.69
N VAL A 179 73.93 -22.89 14.82
CA VAL A 179 72.62 -23.18 15.42
C VAL A 179 71.57 -22.28 14.78
N ILE A 180 70.50 -22.89 14.29
CA ILE A 180 69.35 -22.24 13.67
C ILE A 180 68.14 -22.39 14.57
N THR A 181 67.65 -21.28 15.11
CA THR A 181 66.44 -21.24 15.95
C THR A 181 65.21 -21.06 15.07
N HIS A 182 64.37 -22.10 14.96
CA HIS A 182 63.15 -22.10 14.15
C HIS A 182 61.86 -21.91 14.95
N ASN A 183 61.88 -22.16 16.26
CA ASN A 183 60.75 -21.98 17.17
C ASN A 183 59.43 -22.65 16.71
N LEU A 184 59.54 -23.84 16.09
CA LEU A 184 58.38 -24.60 15.60
C LEU A 184 57.77 -25.48 16.70
N GLY A 185 58.43 -25.63 17.85
CA GLY A 185 57.92 -26.42 18.98
C GLY A 185 57.96 -27.93 18.77
N THR A 186 58.58 -28.42 17.69
CA THR A 186 58.72 -29.84 17.38
C THR A 186 60.11 -30.18 16.85
N ARG A 187 60.56 -31.42 17.12
CA ARG A 187 61.76 -32.02 16.48
C ARG A 187 61.43 -32.75 15.17
N ASP A 188 60.15 -33.01 14.93
CA ASP A 188 59.67 -33.68 13.72
C ASP A 188 59.68 -32.66 12.57
N VAL A 189 60.88 -32.35 12.09
CA VAL A 189 61.11 -31.31 11.09
C VAL A 189 61.77 -31.88 9.84
N VAL A 190 61.39 -31.36 8.69
CA VAL A 190 62.07 -31.57 7.42
C VAL A 190 62.92 -30.34 7.12
N VAL A 191 64.22 -30.54 6.92
CA VAL A 191 65.20 -29.48 6.71
C VAL A 191 65.79 -29.60 5.32
N LEU A 192 65.77 -28.50 4.57
CA LEU A 192 66.42 -28.37 3.27
C LEU A 192 67.33 -27.15 3.26
N VAL A 193 68.57 -27.34 2.81
CA VAL A 193 69.55 -26.27 2.60
C VAL A 193 69.79 -26.12 1.10
N ARG A 194 69.73 -24.89 0.60
CA ARG A 194 70.02 -24.56 -0.80
C ARG A 194 70.96 -23.38 -0.91
N GLU A 195 71.61 -23.21 -2.04
CA GLU A 195 72.33 -21.98 -2.38
C GLU A 195 71.39 -20.77 -2.34
N ASN A 196 71.88 -19.65 -1.82
CA ASN A 196 71.12 -18.40 -1.73
C ASN A 196 71.31 -17.52 -2.99
N SER A 197 72.08 -18.02 -3.96
CA SER A 197 72.28 -17.45 -5.27
C SER A 197 72.09 -18.53 -6.33
N SER A 198 71.83 -18.12 -7.58
CA SER A 198 71.80 -19.02 -8.73
C SER A 198 73.02 -19.93 -8.74
N PRO A 199 72.87 -21.26 -8.91
CA PRO A 199 71.68 -21.98 -9.40
C PRO A 199 70.62 -22.37 -8.35
N TYR A 200 70.76 -21.97 -7.08
CA TYR A 200 69.90 -22.42 -5.97
C TYR A 200 69.95 -23.94 -5.74
N ALA A 201 71.10 -24.57 -5.98
CA ALA A 201 71.26 -26.02 -5.84
C ALA A 201 71.08 -26.45 -4.37
N GLN A 202 70.60 -27.68 -4.17
CA GLN A 202 70.53 -28.28 -2.84
C GLN A 202 71.95 -28.58 -2.34
N VAL A 203 72.21 -28.22 -1.09
CA VAL A 203 73.51 -28.44 -0.43
C VAL A 203 73.32 -29.48 0.67
N PHE A 204 74.14 -30.52 0.66
CA PHE A 204 74.17 -31.52 1.72
C PHE A 204 75.17 -31.09 2.80
N CYS A 205 74.67 -31.04 4.03
CA CYS A 205 75.45 -30.79 5.24
C CYS A 205 74.90 -31.71 6.33
N ASP A 206 75.65 -31.88 7.42
CA ASP A 206 75.13 -32.64 8.54
C ASP A 206 74.12 -31.77 9.30
N ILE A 207 72.93 -32.34 9.51
CA ILE A 207 71.78 -31.67 10.12
C ILE A 207 71.45 -32.40 11.42
N GLU A 208 71.41 -31.66 12.53
CA GLU A 208 71.12 -32.22 13.85
C GLU A 208 69.94 -31.48 14.50
N MET A 209 68.85 -32.19 14.82
CA MET A 209 67.66 -31.65 15.48
C MET A 209 67.88 -31.52 16.99
N THR A 210 68.67 -30.53 17.40
CA THR A 210 69.16 -30.41 18.78
C THR A 210 68.05 -30.20 19.82
N THR A 211 67.10 -29.30 19.55
CA THR A 211 65.94 -29.07 20.45
C THR A 211 64.64 -29.00 19.65
N VAL A 212 63.50 -28.91 20.35
CA VAL A 212 62.19 -28.68 19.71
C VAL A 212 62.10 -27.33 18.97
N ASN A 213 63.06 -26.43 19.18
CA ASN A 213 63.07 -25.09 18.59
C ASN A 213 64.36 -24.78 17.82
N THR A 214 65.31 -25.71 17.74
CA THR A 214 66.61 -25.47 17.11
C THR A 214 67.13 -26.68 16.34
N VAL A 215 67.80 -26.40 15.22
CA VAL A 215 68.57 -27.35 14.42
C VAL A 215 70.00 -26.83 14.29
N THR A 216 71.00 -27.70 14.28
CA THR A 216 72.39 -27.32 14.02
C THR A 216 72.79 -27.80 12.63
N LEU A 217 73.33 -26.89 11.81
CA LEU A 217 73.94 -27.21 10.52
C LEU A 217 75.46 -27.30 10.71
N ARG A 218 76.07 -28.37 10.20
CA ARG A 218 77.52 -28.55 10.23
C ARG A 218 78.05 -28.75 8.81
N PHE A 219 78.95 -27.88 8.40
CA PHE A 219 79.59 -27.88 7.09
C PHE A 219 81.03 -28.37 7.23
N ALA A 220 81.50 -29.14 6.24
CA ALA A 220 82.89 -29.59 6.19
C ALA A 220 83.88 -28.43 6.11
N VAL A 221 83.50 -27.35 5.41
CA VAL A 221 84.24 -26.08 5.33
C VAL A 221 83.26 -24.94 5.62
N ALA A 222 83.70 -23.94 6.38
CA ALA A 222 82.87 -22.78 6.68
C ALA A 222 82.46 -22.07 5.37
N PRO A 223 81.16 -22.01 5.04
CA PRO A 223 80.70 -21.28 3.86
C PRO A 223 80.77 -19.77 4.11
N ALA A 224 80.78 -18.98 3.02
CA ALA A 224 80.65 -17.53 3.14
C ALA A 224 79.35 -17.14 3.86
N ALA A 225 79.35 -15.98 4.50
CA ALA A 225 78.16 -15.46 5.17
C ALA A 225 76.97 -15.38 4.20
N ASN A 226 75.79 -15.86 4.62
CA ASN A 226 74.56 -15.89 3.82
C ASN A 226 74.67 -16.61 2.46
N ALA A 227 75.67 -17.48 2.27
CA ALA A 227 75.86 -18.24 1.04
C ALA A 227 74.68 -19.20 0.76
N TYR A 228 74.01 -19.66 1.82
CA TYR A 228 72.93 -20.64 1.73
C TYR A 228 71.64 -20.12 2.37
N ARG A 229 70.52 -20.76 2.03
CA ARG A 229 69.21 -20.55 2.64
C ARG A 229 68.67 -21.88 3.16
N VAL A 230 68.38 -21.94 4.45
CA VAL A 230 67.73 -23.09 5.09
C VAL A 230 66.22 -22.90 5.10
N THR A 231 65.47 -23.97 4.86
CA THR A 231 64.03 -24.06 5.08
C THR A 231 63.75 -25.25 5.98
N ILE A 232 63.05 -25.01 7.08
CA ILE A 232 62.68 -25.97 8.11
C ILE A 232 61.16 -26.00 8.14
N VAL A 233 60.56 -27.16 7.92
CA VAL A 233 59.11 -27.38 7.93
C VAL A 233 58.79 -28.35 9.06
N GLY A 234 57.92 -27.96 9.97
CA GLY A 234 57.55 -28.70 11.20
C GLY A 234 56.34 -28.11 11.89
#